data_AF-A0A2T4BUV8-F1
#
_entry.id   AF-A0A2T4BUV8-F1
#
_cell.length_a   1.000
_cell.length_b   1.000
_cell.length_c   1.000
_cell.angle_alpha   90.00
_cell.angle_beta   90.00
_cell.angle_gamma   90.00
#
_symmetry.space_group_name_H-M   'P 1'
#
loop_
_entity.id
_entity.type
_entity.pdbx_description
1 polymer ?
#
loop_
_entity_poly.entity_id
_entity_poly.type
_entity_poly.pdbx_seq_one_letter_code
_entity_poly.pdbx_strand_id
1 'polypeptide(L)'
;AAPLATSFASTLAWLIVKLGQLSPIAPWRLLFLIEGFPSVIVSVIAWSTIPDSPQTAHYLTKREKKVARLRLRREATSSSSSSSSSSSSSSSTAKAPRLKAREILSVLTDPIAWITPAMFFLANMAYSSLPVFLPKILTEMGHDSLSAQALAAPPYLVAFLIVLFTAHTSDRLAARTGPVVFHALASSLGYAVLALAAPWNLPAWLRYLAVYPAAVGFFNVVTLVIAWTINNQPSQSRQGGGFALMQLVGQCGPLVGTRLYPDRDGPFYTRGMWTCAAAMCAVAVLAVVLRFVLKRKNSKLDQAEKERQEDGTIVEEEGLVFPGKKRRHADKFRYML
;
A
#
# COMPACT_ATOMS: atom_id res chain seq x y z
N ALA A 1 -6.14 -3.16 -6.45
CA ALA A 1 -6.75 -4.50 -6.43
C ALA A 1 -7.73 -4.67 -5.27
N ALA A 2 -7.32 -4.45 -4.01
CA ALA A 2 -8.18 -4.70 -2.84
C ALA A 2 -9.57 -4.00 -2.87
N PRO A 3 -9.70 -2.69 -3.19
CA PRO A 3 -11.03 -2.06 -3.22
C PRO A 3 -11.96 -2.61 -4.31
N LEU A 4 -11.39 -2.99 -5.46
CA LEU A 4 -12.10 -3.64 -6.55
C LEU A 4 -12.57 -5.03 -6.15
N ALA A 5 -11.68 -5.82 -5.53
CA ALA A 5 -12.00 -7.14 -5.01
C ALA A 5 -13.13 -7.06 -3.98
N THR A 6 -13.08 -6.10 -3.04
CA THR A 6 -14.15 -5.91 -2.03
C THR A 6 -15.48 -5.48 -2.67
N SER A 7 -15.45 -4.64 -3.70
CA SER A 7 -16.67 -4.21 -4.41
C SER A 7 -17.29 -5.35 -5.21
N PHE A 8 -16.47 -6.11 -5.94
CA PHE A 8 -16.90 -7.29 -6.67
C PHE A 8 -17.37 -8.39 -5.73
N ALA A 9 -16.65 -8.68 -4.64
CA ALA A 9 -17.05 -9.65 -3.63
C ALA A 9 -18.41 -9.30 -3.02
N SER A 10 -18.65 -8.03 -2.68
CA SER A 10 -19.94 -7.59 -2.12
C SER A 10 -21.10 -7.75 -3.12
N THR A 11 -20.87 -7.40 -4.39
CA THR A 11 -21.88 -7.50 -5.45
C THR A 11 -22.14 -8.94 -5.88
N LEU A 12 -21.07 -9.74 -5.98
CA LEU A 12 -21.11 -11.16 -6.34
C LEU A 12 -21.76 -11.97 -5.21
N ALA A 13 -21.46 -11.65 -3.95
CA ALA A 13 -22.11 -12.29 -2.80
C ALA A 13 -23.61 -12.05 -2.80
N TRP A 14 -24.06 -10.82 -3.08
CA TRP A 14 -25.48 -10.51 -3.26
C TRP A 14 -26.12 -11.37 -4.37
N LEU A 15 -25.48 -11.44 -5.53
CA LEU A 15 -25.98 -12.22 -6.68
C LEU A 15 -26.09 -13.71 -6.35
N ILE A 16 -25.06 -14.26 -5.68
CA ILE A 16 -24.99 -15.67 -5.29
C ILE A 16 -26.04 -16.00 -4.24
N VAL A 17 -26.24 -15.15 -3.22
CA VAL A 17 -27.26 -15.38 -2.20
C VAL A 17 -28.67 -15.32 -2.80
N LYS A 18 -28.91 -14.39 -3.74
CA LYS A 18 -30.18 -14.29 -4.46
C LYS A 18 -30.44 -15.52 -5.35
N LEU A 19 -29.41 -16.03 -6.04
CA LEU A 19 -29.50 -17.27 -6.83
C LEU A 19 -29.62 -18.52 -5.94
N GLY A 20 -29.01 -18.51 -4.77
CA GLY A 20 -29.07 -19.58 -3.77
C GLY A 20 -30.45 -19.74 -3.14
N GLN A 21 -31.27 -18.69 -3.06
CA GLN A 21 -32.67 -18.79 -2.64
C GLN A 21 -33.53 -19.64 -3.60
N LEU A 22 -33.11 -19.80 -4.85
CA LEU A 22 -33.76 -20.62 -5.87
C LEU A 22 -33.13 -22.01 -6.02
N SER A 23 -32.07 -22.29 -5.26
CA SER A 23 -31.30 -23.53 -5.34
C SER A 23 -31.50 -24.39 -4.08
N PRO A 24 -31.47 -25.72 -4.17
CA PRO A 24 -31.48 -26.61 -3.00
C PRO A 24 -30.19 -26.53 -2.16
N ILE A 25 -29.18 -25.76 -2.59
CA ILE A 25 -27.87 -25.67 -1.95
C ILE A 25 -27.82 -24.41 -1.06
N ALA A 26 -27.35 -24.57 0.18
CA ALA A 26 -27.19 -23.46 1.12
C ALA A 26 -26.28 -22.35 0.54
N PRO A 27 -26.68 -21.07 0.61
CA PRO A 27 -25.97 -19.94 -0.03
C PRO A 27 -24.48 -19.83 0.31
N TRP A 28 -24.09 -20.17 1.54
CA TRP A 28 -22.69 -20.11 1.98
C TRP A 28 -21.79 -21.13 1.24
N ARG A 29 -22.33 -22.30 0.85
CA ARG A 29 -21.59 -23.28 0.04
C ARG A 29 -21.42 -22.78 -1.39
N LEU A 30 -22.44 -22.11 -1.91
CA LEU A 30 -22.41 -21.53 -3.25
C LEU A 30 -21.41 -20.38 -3.34
N LEU A 31 -21.24 -19.59 -2.28
CA LEU A 31 -20.17 -18.58 -2.17
C LEU A 31 -18.78 -19.23 -2.31
N PHE A 32 -18.47 -20.26 -1.53
CA PHE A 32 -17.18 -20.96 -1.63
C PHE A 32 -16.95 -21.57 -3.01
N LEU A 33 -17.98 -22.14 -3.62
CA LEU A 33 -17.86 -22.79 -4.92
C LEU A 33 -17.66 -21.78 -6.05
N ILE A 34 -18.44 -20.70 -6.08
CA ILE A 34 -18.39 -19.73 -7.19
C ILE A 34 -17.25 -18.72 -7.02
N GLU A 35 -16.94 -18.29 -5.80
CA GLU A 35 -15.89 -17.29 -5.55
C GLU A 35 -14.51 -17.95 -5.34
N GLY A 36 -14.47 -19.12 -4.69
CA GLY A 36 -13.22 -19.83 -4.39
C GLY A 36 -12.66 -20.63 -5.58
N PHE A 37 -13.51 -21.28 -6.37
CA PHE A 37 -13.06 -22.15 -7.47
C PHE A 37 -12.30 -21.41 -8.58
N PRO A 38 -12.69 -20.20 -9.03
CA PRO A 38 -11.90 -19.43 -9.99
C PRO A 38 -10.49 -19.14 -9.48
N SER A 39 -10.31 -18.93 -8.17
CA SER A 39 -8.99 -18.69 -7.58
C SER A 39 -8.08 -19.92 -7.70
N VAL A 40 -8.64 -21.14 -7.57
CA VAL A 40 -7.92 -22.40 -7.77
C VAL A 40 -7.49 -22.55 -9.23
N ILE A 41 -8.39 -22.26 -10.18
CA ILE A 41 -8.07 -22.28 -11.61
C ILE A 41 -6.96 -21.28 -11.93
N VAL A 42 -7.08 -20.04 -11.45
CA VAL A 42 -6.08 -19.00 -11.64
C VAL A 42 -4.74 -19.40 -11.01
N SER A 43 -4.72 -20.12 -9.88
CA SER A 43 -3.49 -20.65 -9.29
C SER A 43 -2.80 -21.66 -10.21
N VAL A 44 -3.55 -22.57 -10.84
CA VAL A 44 -3.00 -23.56 -11.80
C VAL A 44 -2.47 -22.85 -13.06
N ILE A 45 -3.19 -21.86 -13.56
CA ILE A 45 -2.74 -21.05 -14.71
C ILE A 45 -1.51 -20.23 -14.34
N ALA A 46 -1.47 -19.63 -13.15
CA ALA A 46 -0.32 -18.87 -12.67
C ALA A 46 0.93 -19.75 -12.56
N TRP A 47 0.78 -21.00 -12.09
CA TRP A 47 1.86 -21.98 -12.04
C TRP A 47 2.44 -22.30 -13.43
N SER A 48 1.61 -22.35 -14.47
CA SER A 48 2.09 -22.62 -15.84
C SER A 48 2.57 -21.37 -16.58
N THR A 49 2.05 -20.19 -16.23
CA THR A 49 2.24 -18.96 -17.01
C THR A 49 3.33 -18.05 -16.44
N ILE A 50 3.58 -18.05 -15.12
CA ILE A 50 4.58 -17.17 -14.49
C ILE A 50 5.98 -17.79 -14.66
N PRO A 51 6.87 -17.16 -15.45
CA PRO A 51 8.21 -17.69 -15.66
C PRO A 51 9.14 -17.27 -14.51
N ASP A 52 9.91 -18.21 -13.97
CA ASP A 52 10.88 -17.96 -12.89
C ASP A 52 12.03 -17.00 -13.27
N SER A 53 12.19 -16.73 -14.57
CA SER A 53 13.25 -15.89 -15.09
C SER A 53 12.81 -15.19 -16.39
N PRO A 54 13.31 -13.97 -16.68
CA PRO A 54 13.13 -13.34 -17.99
C PRO A 54 13.63 -14.20 -19.16
N GLN A 55 14.41 -15.26 -18.89
CA GLN A 55 14.88 -16.20 -19.89
C GLN A 55 13.82 -17.26 -20.25
N THR A 56 13.12 -17.78 -19.24
CA THR A 56 12.03 -18.77 -19.37
C THR A 56 10.71 -18.13 -19.78
N ALA A 57 10.62 -16.80 -19.79
CA ALA A 57 9.42 -16.08 -20.20
C ALA A 57 9.06 -16.32 -21.68
N HIS A 58 7.98 -17.06 -21.92
CA HIS A 58 7.55 -17.46 -23.26
C HIS A 58 6.95 -16.29 -24.07
N TYR A 59 6.47 -15.25 -23.38
CA TYR A 59 5.82 -14.09 -24.00
C TYR A 59 6.77 -12.99 -24.49
N LEU A 60 8.09 -13.07 -24.22
CA LEU A 60 9.07 -12.06 -24.64
C LEU A 60 9.81 -12.48 -25.92
N THR A 61 9.96 -11.55 -26.85
CA THR A 61 10.82 -11.74 -28.04
C THR A 61 12.31 -11.80 -27.65
N LYS A 62 13.16 -12.37 -28.52
CA LYS A 62 14.63 -12.46 -28.28
C LYS A 62 15.26 -11.10 -27.95
N ARG A 63 14.77 -10.01 -28.58
CA ARG A 63 15.22 -8.63 -28.33
C ARG A 63 14.79 -8.15 -26.94
N GLU A 64 13.54 -8.37 -26.56
CA GLU A 64 13.03 -7.95 -25.24
C GLU A 64 13.66 -8.77 -24.10
N LYS A 65 13.91 -10.07 -24.29
CA LYS A 65 14.68 -10.88 -23.33
C LYS A 65 16.08 -10.32 -23.09
N LYS A 66 16.75 -9.84 -24.16
CA LYS A 66 18.07 -9.20 -24.06
C LYS A 66 17.98 -7.87 -23.30
N VAL A 67 16.96 -7.05 -23.59
CA VAL A 67 16.72 -5.78 -22.88
C VAL A 67 16.38 -6.00 -21.40
N ALA A 68 15.51 -6.96 -21.08
CA ALA A 68 15.15 -7.33 -19.72
C ALA A 68 16.39 -7.79 -18.93
N ARG A 69 17.25 -8.60 -19.55
CA ARG A 69 18.51 -9.03 -18.94
C ARG A 69 19.46 -7.86 -18.68
N LEU A 70 19.57 -6.92 -19.62
CA LEU A 70 20.38 -5.72 -19.44
C LEU A 70 19.83 -4.81 -18.33
N ARG A 71 18.51 -4.69 -18.20
CA ARG A 71 17.87 -3.95 -17.10
C ARG A 71 18.15 -4.59 -15.75
N LEU A 72 17.91 -5.89 -15.60
CA LEU A 72 18.21 -6.65 -14.38
C LEU A 72 19.69 -6.61 -14.00
N ARG A 73 20.60 -6.71 -14.98
CA ARG A 73 22.04 -6.62 -14.74
C ARG A 73 22.44 -5.21 -14.33
N ARG A 74 21.86 -4.17 -14.93
CA ARG A 74 22.08 -2.78 -14.52
C ARG A 74 21.61 -2.56 -13.08
N GLU A 75 20.44 -3.08 -12.72
CA GLU A 75 19.89 -3.04 -11.36
C GLU A 75 20.78 -3.76 -10.33
N ALA A 76 21.34 -4.92 -10.70
CA ALA A 76 22.27 -5.69 -9.87
C ALA A 76 23.64 -5.00 -9.71
N THR A 77 24.15 -4.34 -10.76
CA THR A 77 25.41 -3.59 -10.69
C THR A 77 25.27 -2.30 -9.88
N SER A 78 24.16 -1.56 -10.04
CA SER A 78 23.85 -0.35 -9.25
C SER A 78 23.77 -0.64 -7.75
N SER A 79 23.34 -1.84 -7.36
CA SER A 79 23.25 -2.29 -5.96
C SER A 79 24.59 -2.83 -5.41
N SER A 80 25.59 -3.10 -6.26
CA SER A 80 26.93 -3.53 -5.85
C SER A 80 27.93 -2.36 -5.78
N SER A 81 27.70 -1.26 -6.49
CA SER A 81 28.59 -0.08 -6.53
C SER A 81 28.51 0.82 -5.28
N SER A 82 27.56 0.59 -4.37
CA SER A 82 27.47 1.27 -3.06
C SER A 82 28.26 0.57 -1.93
N SER A 83 29.02 -0.47 -2.27
CA SER A 83 30.01 -1.10 -1.39
C SER A 83 31.36 -1.08 -2.10
N SER A 84 32.12 0.00 -1.96
CA SER A 84 33.47 0.12 -2.50
C SER A 84 34.43 -0.90 -1.86
N SER A 85 35.38 -1.33 -2.69
CA SER A 85 36.71 -1.85 -2.35
C SER A 85 36.79 -3.13 -1.50
N SER A 86 36.73 -4.28 -2.18
CA SER A 86 37.66 -5.40 -1.92
C SER A 86 37.64 -6.39 -3.07
N SER A 87 38.73 -6.37 -3.84
CA SER A 87 39.28 -7.41 -4.72
C SER A 87 38.65 -8.81 -4.66
N SER A 88 38.18 -9.31 -5.80
CA SER A 88 38.87 -10.37 -6.57
C SER A 88 37.93 -11.03 -7.58
N SER A 89 38.47 -11.16 -8.79
CA SER A 89 38.01 -11.93 -9.93
C SER A 89 37.50 -13.33 -9.59
N SER A 90 36.28 -13.67 -9.98
CA SER A 90 35.95 -15.02 -10.47
C SER A 90 34.59 -15.05 -11.16
N SER A 91 34.62 -15.56 -12.39
CA SER A 91 33.47 -15.95 -13.19
C SER A 91 32.66 -17.04 -12.50
N SER A 92 31.38 -16.79 -12.17
CA SER A 92 30.37 -17.87 -12.08
C SER A 92 28.96 -17.30 -12.04
N THR A 93 28.11 -17.89 -12.89
CA THR A 93 26.66 -18.10 -12.75
C THR A 93 25.84 -17.10 -11.95
N ALA A 94 24.88 -16.46 -12.61
CA ALA A 94 23.87 -15.55 -12.06
C ALA A 94 23.15 -16.11 -10.82
N LYS A 95 23.75 -15.94 -9.63
CA LYS A 95 23.08 -16.15 -8.35
C LYS A 95 22.26 -14.90 -8.06
N ALA A 96 20.98 -15.12 -7.74
CA ALA A 96 20.07 -14.07 -7.28
C ALA A 96 20.73 -13.21 -6.19
N PRO A 97 20.43 -11.90 -6.13
CA PRO A 97 21.02 -11.00 -5.13
C PRO A 97 20.76 -11.58 -3.74
N ARG A 98 21.82 -12.01 -3.05
CA ARG A 98 21.72 -12.60 -1.72
C ARG A 98 21.19 -11.53 -0.77
N LEU A 99 20.00 -11.75 -0.23
CA LEU A 99 19.43 -10.93 0.83
C LEU A 99 20.41 -10.91 2.01
N LYS A 100 20.98 -9.74 2.30
CA LYS A 100 21.91 -9.59 3.42
C LYS A 100 21.09 -9.47 4.70
N ALA A 101 21.04 -10.53 5.50
CA ALA A 101 20.32 -10.55 6.78
C ALA A 101 20.71 -9.37 7.71
N ARG A 102 21.97 -8.92 7.65
CA ARG A 102 22.45 -7.74 8.38
C ARG A 102 21.82 -6.43 7.91
N GLU A 103 21.55 -6.28 6.60
CA GLU A 103 20.83 -5.11 6.08
C GLU A 103 19.36 -5.15 6.51
N ILE A 104 18.73 -6.33 6.53
CA ILE A 104 17.36 -6.51 7.04
C ILE A 104 17.28 -6.15 8.53
N LEU A 105 18.21 -6.65 9.35
CA LEU A 105 18.26 -6.34 10.77
C LEU A 105 18.48 -4.84 11.02
N SER A 106 19.27 -4.16 10.17
CA SER A 106 19.46 -2.71 10.27
C SER A 106 18.18 -1.90 10.02
N VAL A 107 17.19 -2.45 9.30
CA VAL A 107 15.88 -1.82 9.12
C VAL A 107 15.06 -1.92 10.40
N LEU A 108 15.14 -3.04 11.13
CA LEU A 108 14.45 -3.24 12.40
C LEU A 108 14.96 -2.28 13.49
N THR A 109 16.22 -1.85 13.40
CA THR A 109 16.82 -0.91 14.36
C THR A 109 16.68 0.57 13.96
N ASP A 110 16.26 0.88 12.72
CA ASP A 110 16.09 2.28 12.29
C ASP A 110 14.73 2.82 12.76
N PRO A 111 14.69 3.75 13.73
CA PRO A 111 13.43 4.28 14.25
C PRO A 111 12.58 4.98 13.17
N ILE A 112 13.20 5.45 12.09
CA ILE A 112 12.49 6.09 10.97
C ILE A 112 11.76 5.04 10.14
N ALA A 113 12.29 3.81 10.07
CA ALA A 113 11.65 2.70 9.38
C ALA A 113 10.42 2.15 10.12
N TRP A 114 10.21 2.54 11.39
CA TRP A 114 9.01 2.19 12.17
C TRP A 114 7.81 3.12 11.92
N ILE A 115 8.04 4.30 11.34
CA ILE A 115 6.97 5.26 11.07
C ILE A 115 5.98 4.71 10.04
N THR A 116 6.45 4.08 8.95
CA THR A 116 5.55 3.54 7.93
C THR A 116 4.76 2.30 8.41
N PRO A 117 5.34 1.32 9.15
CA PRO A 117 4.59 0.29 9.87
C PRO A 117 3.54 0.86 10.82
N ALA A 118 3.87 1.89 11.60
CA ALA A 118 2.92 2.51 12.53
C ALA A 118 1.74 3.17 11.81
N MET A 119 2.00 3.91 10.72
CA MET A 119 0.95 4.47 9.87
C MET A 119 0.05 3.38 9.29
N PHE A 120 0.65 2.28 8.82
CA PHE A 120 -0.07 1.16 8.22
C PHE A 120 -0.91 0.39 9.26
N PHE A 121 -0.40 0.21 10.48
CA PHE A 121 -1.14 -0.34 11.61
C PHE A 121 -2.38 0.49 11.95
N LEU A 122 -2.23 1.81 12.10
CA LEU A 122 -3.35 2.71 12.42
C LEU A 122 -4.40 2.72 11.31
N ALA A 123 -3.98 2.70 10.05
CA ALA A 123 -4.90 2.63 8.91
C ALA A 123 -5.66 1.29 8.86
N ASN A 124 -4.99 0.16 9.11
CA ASN A 124 -5.65 -1.15 9.16
C ASN A 124 -6.55 -1.33 10.39
N MET A 125 -6.19 -0.71 11.52
CA MET A 125 -7.06 -0.64 12.69
C MET A 125 -8.36 0.09 12.34
N ALA A 126 -8.27 1.24 11.67
CA ALA A 126 -9.44 1.98 11.19
C ALA A 126 -10.27 1.17 10.19
N TYR A 127 -9.64 0.47 9.24
CA TYR A 127 -10.32 -0.37 8.25
C TYR A 127 -11.28 -1.37 8.88
N SER A 128 -10.86 -2.04 9.95
CA SER A 128 -11.66 -3.11 10.57
C SER A 128 -13.03 -2.67 11.10
N SER A 129 -13.25 -1.36 11.24
CA SER A 129 -14.53 -0.79 11.67
C SER A 129 -15.60 -0.77 10.57
N LEU A 130 -15.22 -0.50 9.32
CA LEU A 130 -16.17 -0.28 8.22
C LEU A 130 -17.09 -1.48 7.94
N PRO A 131 -16.58 -2.73 7.89
CA PRO A 131 -17.44 -3.91 7.71
C PRO A 131 -18.45 -4.12 8.84
N VAL A 132 -18.17 -3.62 10.05
CA VAL A 132 -19.07 -3.73 11.21
C VAL A 132 -20.21 -2.71 11.11
N PHE A 133 -19.88 -1.46 10.74
CA PHE A 133 -20.86 -0.38 10.73
C PHE A 133 -21.72 -0.30 9.48
N LEU A 134 -21.13 -0.57 8.32
CA LEU A 134 -21.81 -0.36 7.05
C LEU A 134 -23.10 -1.20 6.95
N PRO A 135 -23.12 -2.49 7.32
CA PRO A 135 -24.38 -3.26 7.39
C PRO A 135 -25.34 -2.72 8.47
N LYS A 136 -24.83 -2.27 9.62
CA LYS A 136 -25.67 -1.76 10.73
C LYS A 136 -26.40 -0.46 10.36
N ILE A 137 -25.70 0.48 9.73
CA ILE A 137 -26.29 1.74 9.24
C ILE A 137 -27.37 1.44 8.19
N LEU A 138 -27.12 0.49 7.29
CA LEU A 138 -28.04 0.14 6.21
C LEU A 138 -29.29 -0.59 6.72
N THR A 139 -29.14 -1.45 7.72
CA THR A 139 -30.30 -2.08 8.38
C THR A 139 -31.14 -1.08 9.16
N GLU A 140 -30.53 -0.08 9.79
CA GLU A 140 -31.26 1.05 10.42
C GLU A 140 -32.01 1.94 9.41
N MET A 141 -31.59 1.96 8.14
CA MET A 141 -32.34 2.60 7.05
C MET A 141 -33.57 1.80 6.59
N GLY A 142 -33.82 0.63 7.19
CA GLY A 142 -34.94 -0.26 6.83
C GLY A 142 -34.63 -1.22 5.68
N HIS A 143 -33.36 -1.37 5.30
CA HIS A 143 -32.98 -2.34 4.27
C HIS A 143 -32.78 -3.74 4.87
N ASP A 144 -33.26 -4.75 4.15
CA ASP A 144 -33.00 -6.15 4.47
C ASP A 144 -31.49 -6.47 4.37
N SER A 145 -31.04 -7.52 5.06
CA SER A 145 -29.63 -7.94 5.14
C SER A 145 -28.99 -8.14 3.76
N LEU A 146 -29.78 -8.65 2.81
CA LEU A 146 -29.34 -8.82 1.43
C LEU A 146 -29.14 -7.46 0.72
N SER A 147 -30.11 -6.56 0.83
CA SER A 147 -30.01 -5.21 0.25
C SER A 147 -28.88 -4.39 0.89
N ALA A 148 -28.64 -4.57 2.19
CA ALA A 148 -27.53 -3.93 2.90
C ALA A 148 -26.15 -4.35 2.33
N GLN A 149 -25.98 -5.62 1.92
CA GLN A 149 -24.74 -6.05 1.26
C GLN A 149 -24.55 -5.38 -0.11
N ALA A 150 -25.63 -5.24 -0.89
CA ALA A 150 -25.57 -4.54 -2.18
C ALA A 150 -25.26 -3.05 -2.00
N LEU A 151 -25.90 -2.39 -1.03
CA LEU A 151 -25.64 -0.98 -0.70
C LEU A 151 -24.28 -0.77 -0.01
N ALA A 152 -23.58 -1.82 0.42
CA ALA A 152 -22.21 -1.68 0.90
C ALA A 152 -21.18 -1.52 -0.24
N ALA A 153 -21.52 -1.92 -1.47
CA ALA A 153 -20.60 -1.89 -2.61
C ALA A 153 -20.23 -0.46 -3.11
N PRO A 154 -21.16 0.52 -3.20
CA PRO A 154 -20.85 1.83 -3.78
C PRO A 154 -19.74 2.62 -3.09
N PRO A 155 -19.66 2.71 -1.74
CA PRO A 155 -18.53 3.37 -1.07
C PRO A 155 -17.17 2.77 -1.45
N TYR A 156 -17.10 1.44 -1.60
CA TYR A 156 -15.88 0.74 -2.00
C TYR A 156 -15.52 0.93 -3.48
N LEU A 157 -16.52 1.02 -4.36
CA LEU A 157 -16.30 1.29 -5.77
C LEU A 157 -15.78 2.73 -6.00
N VAL A 158 -16.36 3.70 -5.28
CA VAL A 158 -15.87 5.09 -5.31
C VAL A 158 -14.45 5.16 -4.74
N ALA A 159 -14.18 4.45 -3.64
CA ALA A 159 -12.82 4.33 -3.11
C ALA A 159 -11.85 3.74 -4.14
N PHE A 160 -12.25 2.72 -4.89
CA PHE A 160 -11.43 2.14 -5.95
C PHE A 160 -11.05 3.18 -7.03
N LEU A 161 -12.02 3.91 -7.56
CA LEU A 161 -11.78 4.92 -8.60
C LEU A 161 -10.87 6.05 -8.10
N ILE A 162 -11.12 6.54 -6.88
CA ILE A 162 -10.32 7.60 -6.28
C ILE A 162 -8.91 7.13 -5.96
N VAL A 163 -8.72 5.88 -5.51
CA VAL A 163 -7.39 5.28 -5.31
C VAL A 163 -6.60 5.25 -6.61
N LEU A 164 -7.21 4.82 -7.72
CA LEU A 164 -6.54 4.83 -9.02
C LEU A 164 -6.14 6.23 -9.46
N PHE A 165 -7.07 7.18 -9.36
CA PHE A 165 -6.82 8.58 -9.71
C PHE A 165 -5.71 9.20 -8.85
N THR A 166 -5.78 9.00 -7.54
CA THR A 166 -4.81 9.55 -6.58
C THR A 166 -3.45 8.90 -6.76
N ALA A 167 -3.37 7.57 -6.96
CA ALA A 167 -2.11 6.89 -7.21
C ALA A 167 -1.45 7.41 -8.49
N HIS A 168 -2.21 7.52 -9.59
CA HIS A 168 -1.70 8.07 -10.85
C HIS A 168 -1.18 9.51 -10.69
N THR A 169 -1.94 10.34 -9.99
CA THR A 169 -1.60 11.75 -9.77
C THR A 169 -0.40 11.91 -8.84
N SER A 170 -0.33 11.12 -7.77
CA SER A 170 0.78 11.13 -6.81
C SER A 170 2.09 10.65 -7.45
N ASP A 171 2.02 9.63 -8.30
CA ASP A 171 3.18 9.15 -9.04
C ASP A 171 3.67 10.18 -10.08
N ARG A 172 2.75 10.91 -10.73
CA ARG A 172 3.12 12.02 -11.64
C ARG A 172 3.76 13.20 -10.92
N LEU A 173 3.26 13.56 -9.75
CA LEU A 173 3.76 14.70 -8.97
C LEU A 173 5.03 14.37 -8.17
N ALA A 174 5.42 13.09 -8.09
CA ALA A 174 6.51 12.60 -7.26
C ALA A 174 6.45 13.10 -5.79
N ALA A 175 5.23 13.37 -5.32
CA ALA A 175 4.93 13.90 -4.00
C ALA A 175 3.79 13.08 -3.39
N ARG A 176 4.10 12.41 -2.28
CA ARG A 176 3.22 11.45 -1.60
C ARG A 176 2.64 11.99 -0.31
N THR A 177 3.35 12.89 0.39
CA THR A 177 2.83 13.41 1.66
C THR A 177 1.51 14.17 1.50
N GLY A 178 1.37 15.02 0.47
CA GLY A 178 0.15 15.82 0.28
C GLY A 178 -1.11 14.97 0.16
N PRO A 179 -1.16 14.04 -0.81
CA PRO A 179 -2.29 13.11 -0.96
C PRO A 179 -2.55 12.25 0.28
N VAL A 180 -1.50 11.76 0.96
CA VAL A 180 -1.66 10.96 2.19
C VAL A 180 -2.31 11.78 3.30
N VAL A 181 -1.86 13.00 3.55
CA VAL A 181 -2.41 13.87 4.59
C VAL A 181 -3.86 14.25 4.28
N PHE A 182 -4.15 14.62 3.03
CA PHE A 182 -5.51 14.96 2.60
C PHE A 182 -6.48 13.79 2.85
N HIS A 183 -6.12 12.59 2.39
CA HIS A 183 -6.98 11.40 2.53
C HIS A 183 -7.07 10.91 3.98
N ALA A 184 -6.01 11.04 4.77
CA ALA A 184 -6.03 10.72 6.19
C ALA A 184 -6.97 11.67 6.98
N LEU A 185 -6.93 12.97 6.70
CA LEU A 185 -7.84 13.94 7.32
C LEU A 185 -9.29 13.76 6.85
N ALA A 186 -9.51 13.47 5.56
CA ALA A 186 -10.85 13.14 5.05
C ALA A 186 -11.45 11.90 5.75
N SER A 187 -10.63 10.87 5.95
CA SER A 187 -11.05 9.67 6.69
C SER A 187 -11.32 9.97 8.16
N SER A 188 -10.45 10.74 8.80
CA SER A 188 -10.64 11.22 10.18
C SER A 188 -11.95 11.98 10.34
N LEU A 189 -12.30 12.84 9.37
CA LEU A 189 -13.55 13.59 9.38
C LEU A 189 -14.77 12.66 9.23
N GLY A 190 -14.71 11.69 8.31
CA GLY A 190 -15.79 10.71 8.14
C GLY A 190 -16.07 9.92 9.43
N TYR A 191 -15.01 9.46 10.09
CA TYR A 191 -15.15 8.81 11.40
C TYR A 191 -15.60 9.78 12.49
N ALA A 192 -15.11 11.01 12.54
CA ALA A 192 -15.58 12.00 13.52
C ALA A 192 -17.09 12.29 13.39
N VAL A 193 -17.60 12.44 12.16
CA VAL A 193 -19.04 12.62 11.89
C VAL A 193 -19.84 11.41 12.37
N LEU A 194 -19.35 10.19 12.12
CA LEU A 194 -20.00 8.99 12.63
C LEU A 194 -19.96 8.89 14.16
N ALA A 195 -18.89 9.37 14.81
CA ALA A 195 -18.80 9.38 16.26
C ALA A 195 -19.82 10.37 16.89
N LEU A 196 -20.05 11.48 16.20
CA LEU A 196 -21.03 12.50 16.56
C LEU A 196 -22.47 12.13 16.20
N ALA A 197 -22.70 10.96 15.58
CA ALA A 197 -24.03 10.52 15.18
C ALA A 197 -25.01 10.38 16.36
N ALA A 198 -24.55 9.87 17.51
CA ALA A 198 -25.36 9.77 18.72
C ALA A 198 -25.66 11.14 19.36
N PRO A 199 -24.67 11.98 19.71
CA PRO A 199 -24.93 13.26 20.39
C PRO A 199 -25.71 14.26 19.53
N TRP A 200 -25.57 14.20 18.20
CA TRP A 200 -26.28 15.10 17.28
C TRP A 200 -27.52 14.48 16.64
N ASN A 201 -27.88 13.26 17.04
CA ASN A 201 -29.02 12.52 16.51
C ASN A 201 -29.07 12.52 14.96
N LEU A 202 -27.93 12.20 14.34
CA LEU A 202 -27.79 12.31 12.89
C LEU A 202 -28.65 11.27 12.17
N PRO A 203 -29.35 11.66 11.09
CA PRO A 203 -30.16 10.73 10.32
C PRO A 203 -29.29 9.70 9.59
N ALA A 204 -29.84 8.51 9.35
CA ALA A 204 -29.10 7.37 8.81
C ALA A 204 -28.46 7.65 7.43
N TRP A 205 -29.10 8.45 6.57
CA TRP A 205 -28.54 8.84 5.27
C TRP A 205 -27.24 9.66 5.40
N LEU A 206 -27.14 10.51 6.43
CA LEU A 206 -25.94 11.32 6.67
C LEU A 206 -24.80 10.45 7.24
N ARG A 207 -25.14 9.47 8.07
CA ARG A 207 -24.19 8.44 8.54
C ARG A 207 -23.67 7.62 7.35
N TYR A 208 -24.54 7.23 6.42
CA TYR A 208 -24.12 6.54 5.19
C TYR A 208 -23.21 7.42 4.31
N LEU A 209 -23.52 8.72 4.17
CA LEU A 209 -22.65 9.66 3.44
C LEU A 209 -21.27 9.79 4.09
N ALA A 210 -21.18 9.78 5.43
CA ALA A 210 -19.93 9.86 6.17
C ALA A 210 -19.02 8.62 5.97
N VAL A 211 -19.59 7.48 5.54
CA VAL A 211 -18.81 6.27 5.20
C VAL A 211 -17.97 6.47 3.93
N TYR A 212 -18.41 7.30 2.97
CA TYR A 212 -17.65 7.54 1.73
C TYR A 212 -16.25 8.12 1.98
N PRO A 213 -16.09 9.29 2.64
CA PRO A 213 -14.77 9.84 2.92
C PRO A 213 -13.96 8.94 3.87
N ALA A 214 -14.62 8.24 4.80
CA ALA A 214 -13.97 7.24 5.66
C ALA A 214 -13.31 6.14 4.82
N ALA A 215 -14.08 5.50 3.94
CA ALA A 215 -13.65 4.40 3.07
C ALA A 215 -12.61 4.84 2.04
N VAL A 216 -12.89 5.92 1.31
CA VAL A 216 -11.97 6.48 0.31
C VAL A 216 -10.63 6.83 0.94
N GLY A 217 -10.66 7.52 2.08
CA GLY A 217 -9.45 8.06 2.70
C GLY A 217 -8.50 6.97 3.19
N PHE A 218 -9.00 5.97 3.93
CA PHE A 218 -8.10 4.92 4.45
C PHE A 218 -7.54 4.04 3.33
N PHE A 219 -8.33 3.66 2.31
CA PHE A 219 -7.82 2.84 1.19
C PHE A 219 -6.73 3.57 0.39
N ASN A 220 -6.87 4.89 0.23
CA ASN A 220 -5.84 5.73 -0.37
C ASN A 220 -4.58 5.76 0.49
N VAL A 221 -4.72 5.99 1.79
CA VAL A 221 -3.59 6.00 2.74
C VAL A 221 -2.83 4.67 2.71
N VAL A 222 -3.52 3.54 2.81
CA VAL A 222 -2.92 2.18 2.72
C VAL A 222 -2.13 2.02 1.43
N THR A 223 -2.73 2.36 0.29
CA THR A 223 -2.08 2.21 -1.03
C THR A 223 -0.83 3.09 -1.15
N LEU A 224 -0.95 4.36 -0.76
CA LEU A 224 0.14 5.32 -0.85
C LEU A 224 1.27 5.02 0.14
N VAL A 225 0.97 4.56 1.36
CA VAL A 225 1.98 4.19 2.37
C VAL A 225 2.78 2.96 1.92
N ILE A 226 2.12 1.96 1.33
CA ILE A 226 2.81 0.80 0.75
C ILE A 226 3.78 1.26 -0.34
N ALA A 227 3.27 2.05 -1.29
CA ALA A 227 4.10 2.58 -2.36
C ALA A 227 5.26 3.41 -1.79
N TRP A 228 5.00 4.28 -0.82
CA TRP A 228 5.99 5.16 -0.21
C TRP A 228 7.11 4.37 0.47
N THR A 229 6.76 3.30 1.18
CA THR A 229 7.73 2.39 1.82
C THR A 229 8.61 1.69 0.79
N ILE A 230 8.03 1.20 -0.30
CA ILE A 230 8.75 0.51 -1.38
C ILE A 230 9.73 1.46 -2.07
N ASN A 231 9.32 2.71 -2.33
CA ASN A 231 10.13 3.67 -3.07
C ASN A 231 11.20 4.38 -2.23
N ASN A 232 11.11 4.32 -0.89
CA ASN A 232 12.04 5.00 0.03
C ASN A 232 13.05 4.07 0.69
N GLN A 233 13.61 3.15 -0.09
CA GLN A 233 14.64 2.23 0.40
C GLN A 233 15.86 2.26 -0.52
N PRO A 234 17.08 2.42 0.04
CA PRO A 234 18.29 2.57 -0.77
C PRO A 234 18.80 1.25 -1.36
N SER A 235 18.36 0.09 -0.81
CA SER A 235 18.74 -1.23 -1.32
C SER A 235 17.53 -2.16 -1.39
N GLN A 236 17.55 -3.09 -2.36
CA GLN A 236 16.53 -4.14 -2.53
C GLN A 236 16.37 -5.02 -1.27
N SER A 237 17.47 -5.29 -0.54
CA SER A 237 17.42 -6.06 0.72
C SER A 237 16.69 -5.29 1.83
N ARG A 238 16.93 -3.98 1.96
CA ARG A 238 16.22 -3.13 2.92
C ARG A 238 14.76 -2.92 2.53
N GLN A 239 14.47 -2.88 1.23
CA GLN A 239 13.11 -2.83 0.70
C GLN A 239 12.29 -4.05 1.11
N GLY A 240 12.83 -5.26 0.92
CA GLY A 240 12.18 -6.49 1.36
C GLY A 240 11.97 -6.55 2.87
N GLY A 241 13.00 -6.22 3.66
CA GLY A 241 12.93 -6.20 5.13
C GLY A 241 11.92 -5.18 5.67
N GLY A 242 11.92 -3.95 5.13
CA GLY A 242 10.98 -2.90 5.52
C GLY A 242 9.55 -3.21 5.14
N PHE A 243 9.32 -3.81 3.96
CA PHE A 243 8.00 -4.26 3.54
C PHE A 243 7.49 -5.41 4.44
N ALA A 244 8.34 -6.37 4.79
CA ALA A 244 7.98 -7.45 5.71
C ALA A 244 7.62 -6.93 7.10
N LEU A 245 8.41 -6.01 7.66
CA LEU A 245 8.12 -5.35 8.95
C LEU A 245 6.78 -4.61 8.89
N MET A 246 6.56 -3.81 7.84
CA MET A 246 5.31 -3.08 7.64
C MET A 246 4.12 -4.04 7.58
N GLN A 247 4.24 -5.17 6.88
CA GLN A 247 3.16 -6.14 6.79
C GLN A 247 2.89 -6.85 8.14
N LEU A 248 3.94 -7.25 8.86
CA LEU A 248 3.80 -7.90 10.17
C LEU A 248 3.10 -6.98 11.18
N VAL A 249 3.61 -5.77 11.36
CA VAL A 249 3.04 -4.80 12.31
C VAL A 249 1.66 -4.33 11.83
N GLY A 250 1.50 -4.09 10.53
CA GLY A 250 0.24 -3.68 9.92
C GLY A 250 -0.92 -4.62 10.14
N GLN A 251 -0.66 -5.92 10.04
CA GLN A 251 -1.69 -6.96 10.22
C GLN A 251 -2.10 -7.15 11.68
N CYS A 252 -1.38 -6.55 12.64
CA CYS A 252 -1.86 -6.46 14.02
C CYS A 252 -2.98 -5.40 14.18
N GLY A 253 -3.12 -4.47 13.23
CA GLY A 253 -4.15 -3.41 13.27
C GLY A 253 -5.57 -3.94 13.42
N PRO A 254 -6.03 -4.87 12.57
CA PRO A 254 -7.37 -5.45 12.66
C PRO A 254 -7.63 -6.23 13.95
N LEU A 255 -6.59 -6.83 14.58
CA LEU A 255 -6.74 -7.52 15.87
C LEU A 255 -7.16 -6.55 16.99
N VAL A 256 -6.60 -5.34 16.97
CA VAL A 256 -6.99 -4.28 17.89
C VAL A 256 -8.33 -3.69 17.47
N GLY A 257 -8.49 -3.36 16.19
CA GLY A 257 -9.66 -2.66 15.68
C GLY A 257 -10.98 -3.44 15.79
N THR A 258 -10.96 -4.77 15.68
CA THR A 258 -12.16 -5.61 15.93
C THR A 258 -12.62 -5.57 17.39
N ARG A 259 -11.73 -5.30 18.35
CA ARG A 259 -12.07 -5.18 19.78
C ARG A 259 -12.58 -3.79 20.18
N LEU A 260 -12.49 -2.80 19.29
CA LEU A 260 -13.00 -1.44 19.52
C LEU A 260 -14.54 -1.37 19.47
N TYR A 261 -15.21 -2.44 19.05
CA TYR A 261 -16.65 -2.48 18.77
C TYR A 261 -17.38 -3.52 19.61
N PRO A 262 -17.38 -3.40 20.96
CA PRO A 262 -18.12 -4.34 21.80
C PRO A 262 -19.64 -4.08 21.68
N ASP A 263 -20.43 -5.15 21.75
CA ASP A 263 -21.90 -5.08 21.58
C ASP A 263 -22.59 -4.08 22.51
N ARG A 264 -22.02 -3.85 23.70
CA ARG A 264 -22.50 -2.87 24.69
C ARG A 264 -22.53 -1.42 24.19
N ASP A 265 -21.67 -1.07 23.25
CA ASP A 265 -21.56 0.31 22.72
C ASP A 265 -22.40 0.48 21.44
N GLY A 266 -23.09 -0.58 20.98
CA GLY A 266 -24.06 -0.49 19.89
C GLY A 266 -25.25 0.40 20.25
N PRO A 267 -25.93 1.03 19.27
CA PRO A 267 -25.74 0.91 17.81
C PRO A 267 -24.75 1.91 17.19
N PHE A 268 -24.30 2.91 17.95
CA PHE A 268 -23.46 3.99 17.43
C PHE A 268 -21.97 3.73 17.58
N TYR A 269 -21.57 2.87 18.52
CA TYR A 269 -20.19 2.52 18.87
C TYR A 269 -19.24 3.72 18.89
N THR A 270 -19.70 4.80 19.53
CA THR A 270 -19.05 6.13 19.53
C THR A 270 -17.59 6.08 19.96
N ARG A 271 -17.23 5.23 20.93
CA ARG A 271 -15.85 5.07 21.43
C ARG A 271 -14.89 4.52 20.37
N GLY A 272 -15.29 3.45 19.69
CA GLY A 272 -14.49 2.88 18.60
C GLY A 272 -14.31 3.90 17.48
N MET A 273 -15.37 4.65 17.19
CA MET A 273 -15.38 5.66 16.14
C MET A 273 -14.44 6.85 16.41
N TRP A 274 -14.45 7.39 17.64
CA TRP A 274 -13.47 8.38 18.08
C TRP A 274 -12.03 7.86 17.99
N THR A 275 -11.83 6.58 18.34
CA THR A 275 -10.51 5.96 18.28
C THR A 275 -10.02 5.83 16.83
N CYS A 276 -10.89 5.47 15.88
CA CYS A 276 -10.56 5.45 14.46
C CYS A 276 -10.30 6.85 13.89
N ALA A 277 -11.07 7.86 14.30
CA ALA A 277 -10.81 9.25 13.92
C ALA A 277 -9.44 9.72 14.42
N ALA A 278 -9.13 9.48 15.71
CA ALA A 278 -7.85 9.81 16.30
C ALA A 278 -6.69 9.06 15.61
N ALA A 279 -6.88 7.79 15.27
CA ALA A 279 -5.90 6.99 14.55
C ALA A 279 -5.58 7.57 13.16
N MET A 280 -6.61 7.94 12.39
CA MET A 280 -6.41 8.54 11.07
C MET A 280 -5.78 9.94 11.15
N CYS A 281 -6.15 10.73 12.16
CA CYS A 281 -5.47 12.00 12.46
C CYS A 281 -3.99 11.78 12.81
N ALA A 282 -3.67 10.78 13.64
CA ALA A 282 -2.30 10.41 13.96
C ALA A 282 -1.52 9.97 12.71
N VAL A 283 -2.15 9.27 11.76
CA VAL A 283 -1.52 8.97 10.46
C VAL A 283 -1.15 10.24 9.69
N ALA A 284 -2.02 11.25 9.67
CA ALA A 284 -1.71 12.54 9.03
C ALA A 284 -0.50 13.23 9.69
N VAL A 285 -0.45 13.24 11.02
CA VAL A 285 0.70 13.79 11.78
C VAL A 285 1.98 13.00 11.46
N LEU A 286 1.94 11.67 11.51
CA LEU A 286 3.08 10.81 11.20
C LEU A 286 3.57 11.00 9.76
N ALA A 287 2.66 11.19 8.79
CA ALA A 287 3.02 11.49 7.40
C ALA A 287 3.81 12.80 7.29
N VAL A 288 3.36 13.85 7.99
CA VAL A 288 4.06 15.14 8.03
C VAL A 288 5.43 15.00 8.71
N VAL A 289 5.51 14.29 9.83
CA VAL A 289 6.78 13.99 10.51
C VAL A 289 7.73 13.26 9.58
N LEU A 290 7.25 12.23 8.89
CA LEU A 290 8.04 11.46 7.92
C LEU A 290 8.57 12.37 6.81
N ARG A 291 7.75 13.26 6.27
CA ARG A 291 8.19 14.26 5.27
C ARG A 291 9.35 15.11 5.76
N PHE A 292 9.27 15.64 6.99
CA PHE A 292 10.35 16.45 7.54
C PHE A 292 11.63 15.65 7.77
N VAL A 293 11.51 14.41 8.24
CA VAL A 293 12.64 13.50 8.43
C VAL A 293 13.31 13.19 7.10
N LEU A 294 12.54 12.87 6.06
CA LEU A 294 13.05 12.58 4.72
C LEU A 294 13.66 13.81 4.06
N LYS A 295 13.07 14.99 4.25
CA LYS A 295 13.65 16.26 3.78
C LYS A 295 15.00 16.52 4.43
N ARG A 296 15.14 16.26 5.75
CA ARG A 296 16.43 16.33 6.46
C ARG A 296 17.44 15.32 5.93
N LYS A 297 17.01 14.07 5.66
CA LYS A 297 17.88 13.03 5.06
C LYS A 297 18.36 13.44 3.65
N ASN A 298 17.47 13.98 2.81
CA ASN A 298 17.85 14.49 1.49
C ASN A 298 18.83 15.67 1.60
N SER A 299 18.61 16.60 2.52
CA SER A 299 19.52 17.74 2.73
C SER A 299 20.93 17.31 3.18
N LYS A 300 21.04 16.26 4.00
CA LYS A 300 22.35 15.69 4.38
C LYS A 300 23.05 15.03 3.19
N LEU A 301 22.29 14.36 2.32
CA LEU A 301 22.83 13.82 1.07
C LEU A 301 23.29 14.93 0.12
N ASP A 302 22.58 16.06 0.07
CA ASP A 302 23.00 17.25 -0.70
C ASP A 302 24.31 17.84 -0.16
N GLN A 303 24.48 17.92 1.16
CA GLN A 303 25.70 18.42 1.79
C GLN A 303 26.90 17.51 1.52
N ALA A 304 26.76 16.20 1.75
CA ALA A 304 27.83 15.24 1.47
C ALA A 304 28.22 15.19 -0.02
N GLU A 305 27.29 15.50 -0.92
CA GLU A 305 27.56 15.62 -2.36
C GLU A 305 28.38 16.87 -2.69
N LYS A 306 28.08 18.00 -2.05
CA LYS A 306 28.88 19.24 -2.18
C LYS A 306 30.29 19.04 -1.62
N GLU A 307 30.42 18.44 -0.45
CA GLU A 307 31.72 18.12 0.16
C GLU A 307 32.57 17.21 -0.75
N ARG A 308 31.97 16.19 -1.38
CA ARG A 308 32.68 15.33 -2.36
C ARG A 308 33.07 16.04 -3.66
N GLN A 309 32.34 17.08 -4.06
CA GLN A 309 32.67 17.90 -5.23
C GLN A 309 33.83 18.85 -4.91
N GLU A 310 33.86 19.40 -3.70
CA GLU A 310 34.93 20.29 -3.22
C GLU A 310 36.23 19.54 -2.96
N ASP A 311 36.17 18.29 -2.46
CA ASP A 311 37.33 17.44 -2.15
C ASP A 311 37.92 16.72 -3.38
N GLY A 312 37.52 17.11 -4.60
CA GLY A 312 38.07 16.60 -5.87
C GLY A 312 37.91 15.09 -6.12
N THR A 313 37.14 14.38 -5.28
CA THR A 313 37.04 12.90 -5.33
C THR A 313 36.09 12.40 -6.41
N ILE A 314 35.43 13.30 -7.15
CA ILE A 314 34.75 12.97 -8.39
C ILE A 314 35.77 13.15 -9.51
N VAL A 315 36.51 12.08 -9.81
CA VAL A 315 37.19 11.98 -11.10
C VAL A 315 36.09 12.12 -12.16
N GLU A 316 36.07 13.25 -12.87
CA GLU A 316 35.36 13.33 -14.14
C GLU A 316 35.95 12.23 -15.01
N GLU A 317 35.23 11.11 -15.18
CA GLU A 317 35.41 10.30 -16.39
C GLU A 317 34.94 11.18 -17.55
N GLU A 318 35.83 12.09 -17.98
CA GLU A 318 35.75 12.75 -19.26
C GLU A 318 35.64 11.65 -20.31
N GLY A 319 34.47 11.61 -20.95
CA GLY A 319 34.19 10.68 -22.02
C GLY A 319 35.11 10.93 -23.21
N LEU A 320 36.17 10.14 -23.32
CA LEU A 320 37.03 10.09 -24.51
C LEU A 320 36.39 9.40 -25.73
N VAL A 321 35.07 9.33 -25.84
CA VAL A 321 34.43 8.87 -27.10
C VAL A 321 33.06 9.56 -27.35
N PHE A 322 33.06 10.41 -28.38
CA PHE A 322 31.96 11.09 -29.10
C PHE A 322 31.39 12.42 -28.54
N PRO A 323 31.35 13.49 -29.36
CA PRO A 323 30.68 14.74 -29.00
C PRO A 323 29.18 14.60 -29.28
N GLY A 324 28.39 14.29 -28.25
CA GLY A 324 26.95 14.16 -28.43
C GLY A 324 26.19 13.87 -27.14
N LYS A 325 25.51 14.90 -26.61
CA LYS A 325 24.60 14.90 -25.45
C LYS A 325 25.24 14.52 -24.12
N LYS A 326 25.33 15.52 -23.23
CA LYS A 326 25.48 15.37 -21.78
C LYS A 326 24.67 14.15 -21.30
N ARG A 327 25.37 13.08 -20.93
CA ARG A 327 24.77 11.94 -20.24
C ARG A 327 24.13 12.48 -18.97
N ARG A 328 22.80 12.53 -18.96
CA ARG A 328 21.99 12.79 -17.76
C ARG A 328 22.56 11.90 -16.65
N HIS A 329 22.97 12.53 -15.54
CA HIS A 329 23.38 11.91 -14.28
C HIS A 329 22.74 10.53 -14.11
N ALA A 330 23.53 9.50 -13.84
CA ALA A 330 22.96 8.24 -13.35
C ALA A 330 22.08 8.58 -12.15
N ASP A 331 20.78 8.25 -12.22
CA ASP A 331 19.77 8.63 -11.23
C ASP A 331 20.25 8.28 -9.81
N LYS A 332 20.75 9.28 -9.08
CA LYS A 332 21.21 9.13 -7.70
C LYS A 332 19.97 8.98 -6.81
N PHE A 333 19.97 7.99 -5.92
CA PHE A 333 18.85 7.72 -5.03
C PHE A 333 18.50 8.95 -4.18
N ARG A 334 17.24 9.38 -4.22
CA ARG A 334 16.68 10.45 -3.39
C ARG A 334 15.40 9.96 -2.76
N TYR A 335 15.17 10.32 -1.48
CA TYR A 335 13.92 9.98 -0.82
C TYR A 335 12.78 10.79 -1.42
N MET A 336 11.70 10.12 -1.79
CA MET A 336 10.45 10.73 -2.24
C MET A 336 9.73 11.34 -1.04
N LEU A 337 9.35 12.62 -1.17
CA LEU A 337 8.64 13.40 -0.15
C LEU A 337 7.12 13.26 -0.29
#